data_AF-A0A1H9E6D1-F1
#
_entry.id   AF-A0A1H9E6D1-F1
#
_cell.length_a   1.000
_cell.length_b   1.000
_cell.length_c   1.000
_cell.angle_alpha   90.00
_cell.angle_beta   90.00
_cell.angle_gamma   90.00
#
_symmetry.space_group_name_H-M   'P 1'
#
loop_
_entity.id
_entity.type
_entity.pdbx_description
1 polymer ?
#
loop_
_entity_poly.entity_id
_entity_poly.type
_entity_poly.pdbx_seq_one_letter_code
_entity_poly.pdbx_strand_id
1 'polypeptide(L)'
;MKNKKKLLLLPFLTAGLLFLTMYCISFFYDIKMPLAVSDYKISFNEGSITLVEYVGEDSELIIPERILGIPVRHIGPDCFSNAQTVISITIPDKMTKIDYAAFSECKNLESIYARNIEIIGEYAFNDDTKLKNVELGDSIKIIGKGAFFRCESFEKISLNDGIESIGDYAFIYSGITDISGVEKADIIGTSILNYTPWEENQKSDFVIIKDKLEVYKGKSEIVVVPDGVKVIDPAFDVEPGYDYPIQVSEVYIPDTVTEIKDLCFGDQKSDIRVYIPDSVTTIGNCIFIRVDNAVIITTSGSTAEQYAIDNGINYEIVDSWEVPET
;
A
#
# COMPACT_ATOMS: atom_id res chain seq x y z
N MET A 1 -62.69 0.12 47.12
CA MET A 1 -61.84 -0.95 46.56
C MET A 1 -61.17 -0.43 45.28
N LYS A 2 -59.88 -0.08 45.36
CA LYS A 2 -59.06 0.39 44.22
C LYS A 2 -58.52 -0.83 43.47
N ASN A 3 -58.97 -1.09 42.24
CA ASN A 3 -58.30 -2.04 41.35
C ASN A 3 -57.34 -1.27 40.45
N LYS A 4 -56.04 -1.32 40.80
CA LYS A 4 -54.96 -0.79 39.98
C LYS A 4 -54.81 -1.67 38.75
N LYS A 5 -55.15 -1.14 37.57
CA LYS A 5 -54.64 -1.66 36.29
C LYS A 5 -53.12 -1.55 36.34
N LYS A 6 -52.41 -2.69 36.34
CA LYS A 6 -50.96 -2.72 36.10
C LYS A 6 -50.73 -2.19 34.69
N LEU A 7 -50.27 -0.95 34.60
CA LEU A 7 -49.75 -0.34 33.39
C LEU A 7 -48.42 -1.02 33.09
N LEU A 8 -48.43 -2.03 32.21
CA LEU A 8 -47.21 -2.55 31.60
C LEU A 8 -46.71 -1.48 30.61
N LEU A 9 -45.93 -0.53 31.11
CA LEU A 9 -45.07 0.31 30.27
C LEU A 9 -43.79 -0.47 29.97
N LEU A 10 -43.79 -1.01 28.74
CA LEU A 10 -42.70 -1.38 27.86
C LEU A 10 -41.24 -1.16 28.33
N PRO A 11 -40.38 -2.21 28.26
CA PRO A 11 -38.94 -2.04 28.07
C PRO A 11 -38.55 -1.76 26.61
N PHE A 12 -39.43 -2.01 25.63
CA PHE A 12 -39.16 -1.78 24.19
C PHE A 12 -39.43 -0.34 23.71
N LEU A 13 -40.34 0.41 24.36
CA LEU A 13 -40.61 1.81 24.01
C LEU A 13 -39.48 2.73 24.51
N THR A 14 -38.88 2.39 25.65
CA THR A 14 -37.85 3.22 26.29
C THR A 14 -36.53 3.14 25.54
N ALA A 15 -36.14 1.96 25.04
CA ALA A 15 -34.96 1.80 24.18
C ALA A 15 -35.12 2.52 22.84
N GLY A 16 -36.28 2.39 22.20
CA GLY A 16 -36.59 3.10 20.94
C GLY A 16 -36.63 4.63 21.10
N LEU A 17 -37.13 5.13 22.23
CA LEU A 17 -37.17 6.56 22.53
C LEU A 17 -35.78 7.11 22.88
N LEU A 18 -34.96 6.38 23.64
CA LEU A 18 -33.56 6.73 23.91
C LEU A 18 -32.73 6.78 22.62
N PHE A 19 -32.93 5.79 21.74
CA PHE A 19 -32.31 5.74 20.43
C PHE A 19 -32.71 6.93 19.56
N LEU A 20 -34.00 7.26 19.51
CA LEU A 20 -34.49 8.45 18.80
C LEU A 20 -33.88 9.73 19.37
N THR A 21 -33.75 9.84 20.70
CA THR A 21 -33.17 11.03 21.33
C THR A 21 -31.68 11.15 21.08
N MET A 22 -30.91 10.06 21.11
CA MET A 22 -29.47 10.10 20.78
C MET A 22 -29.23 10.37 19.30
N TYR A 23 -30.05 9.79 18.41
CA TYR A 23 -30.04 10.08 16.98
C TYR A 23 -30.41 11.55 16.69
N CYS A 24 -31.41 12.09 17.39
CA CYS A 24 -31.71 13.52 17.31
C CYS A 24 -30.57 14.38 17.87
N ILE A 25 -29.92 13.99 18.98
CA ILE A 25 -28.82 14.77 19.55
C ILE A 25 -27.61 14.81 18.60
N SER A 26 -27.23 13.70 17.96
CA SER A 26 -26.16 13.70 16.96
C SER A 26 -26.51 14.51 15.71
N PHE A 27 -27.78 14.46 15.28
CA PHE A 27 -28.27 15.22 14.12
C PHE A 27 -28.39 16.74 14.38
N PHE A 28 -28.65 17.16 15.62
CA PHE A 28 -28.85 18.57 15.97
C PHE A 28 -27.64 19.27 16.62
N TYR A 29 -26.65 18.54 17.16
CA TYR A 29 -25.54 19.15 17.92
C TYR A 29 -24.15 18.98 17.30
N ASP A 30 -23.99 18.38 16.12
CA ASP A 30 -22.67 18.20 15.47
C ASP A 30 -21.66 17.46 16.38
N ILE A 31 -22.16 16.69 17.36
CA ILE A 31 -21.35 15.90 18.29
C ILE A 31 -21.02 14.57 17.60
N LYS A 32 -19.87 14.54 16.92
CA LYS A 32 -19.30 13.34 16.30
C LYS A 32 -18.65 12.42 17.35
N MET A 33 -19.41 11.92 18.32
CA MET A 33 -18.92 10.83 19.18
C MET A 33 -19.54 9.50 18.75
N PRO A 34 -18.74 8.45 18.51
CA PRO A 34 -19.26 7.17 18.09
C PRO A 34 -20.05 6.50 19.24
N LEU A 35 -21.15 5.86 18.89
CA LEU A 35 -22.05 5.19 19.82
C LEU A 35 -21.59 3.74 20.06
N ALA A 36 -21.36 3.35 21.31
CA ALA A 36 -21.09 1.95 21.65
C ALA A 36 -22.37 1.10 21.58
N VAL A 37 -22.33 0.01 20.79
CA VAL A 37 -23.39 -0.99 20.64
C VAL A 37 -22.74 -2.38 20.54
N SER A 38 -22.95 -3.21 21.57
CA SER A 38 -22.26 -4.51 21.72
C SER A 38 -20.74 -4.31 21.64
N ASP A 39 -20.09 -5.03 20.73
CA ASP A 39 -18.65 -5.08 20.50
C ASP A 39 -18.16 -3.97 19.58
N TYR A 40 -19.04 -3.04 19.17
CA TYR A 40 -18.72 -1.99 18.20
C TYR A 40 -18.97 -0.61 18.76
N LYS A 41 -18.10 0.35 18.43
CA LYS A 41 -18.46 1.76 18.36
C LYS A 41 -18.86 2.09 16.93
N ILE A 42 -19.99 2.77 16.76
CA ILE A 42 -20.60 3.04 15.46
C ILE A 42 -20.84 4.53 15.23
N SER A 43 -20.89 4.95 13.97
CA SER A 43 -21.42 6.26 13.58
C SER A 43 -22.48 6.10 12.50
N PHE A 44 -23.39 7.07 12.42
CA PHE A 44 -24.44 7.10 11.41
C PHE A 44 -24.01 7.99 10.24
N ASN A 45 -24.05 7.44 9.03
CA ASN A 45 -23.74 8.17 7.81
C ASN A 45 -24.81 7.89 6.74
N GLU A 46 -25.54 8.92 6.33
CA GLU A 46 -26.48 8.88 5.18
C GLU A 46 -27.44 7.66 5.16
N GLY A 47 -28.00 7.31 6.33
CA GLY A 47 -28.94 6.19 6.45
C GLY A 47 -28.29 4.80 6.59
N SER A 48 -26.97 4.75 6.75
CA SER A 48 -26.19 3.56 7.03
C SER A 48 -25.32 3.72 8.28
N ILE A 49 -24.70 2.62 8.71
CA ILE A 49 -23.74 2.58 9.80
C ILE A 49 -22.32 2.40 9.26
N THR A 50 -21.42 3.20 9.81
CA THR A 50 -19.97 3.00 9.78
C THR A 50 -19.52 2.41 11.10
N LEU A 51 -18.82 1.27 11.06
CA LEU A 51 -18.10 0.74 12.22
C LEU A 51 -16.87 1.60 12.46
N VAL A 52 -16.72 2.15 13.65
CA VAL A 52 -15.65 3.09 14.00
C VAL A 52 -14.58 2.39 14.82
N GLU A 53 -14.97 1.47 15.69
CA GLU A 53 -14.04 0.70 16.52
C GLU A 53 -14.69 -0.62 16.89
N TYR A 54 -13.89 -1.68 16.95
CA TYR A 54 -14.27 -2.96 17.49
C TYR A 54 -13.54 -3.18 18.82
N VAL A 55 -14.31 -3.51 19.85
CA VAL A 55 -13.86 -3.73 21.23
C VAL A 55 -14.23 -5.13 21.75
N GLY A 56 -14.69 -6.00 20.85
CA GLY A 56 -15.03 -7.39 21.19
C GLY A 56 -13.81 -8.29 21.28
N GLU A 57 -14.08 -9.54 21.66
CA GLU A 57 -13.05 -10.57 21.87
C GLU A 57 -13.26 -11.82 20.99
N ASP A 58 -14.20 -11.75 20.03
CA ASP A 58 -14.47 -12.88 19.14
C ASP A 58 -13.21 -13.29 18.35
N SER A 59 -13.02 -14.60 18.19
CA SER A 59 -11.96 -15.17 17.35
C SER A 59 -12.40 -15.38 15.90
N GLU A 60 -13.68 -15.67 15.69
CA GLU A 60 -14.30 -15.81 14.37
C GLU A 60 -15.38 -14.74 14.25
N LEU A 61 -15.06 -13.65 13.56
CA LEU A 61 -15.90 -12.47 13.51
C LEU A 61 -16.72 -12.45 12.21
N ILE A 62 -18.05 -12.38 12.34
CA ILE A 62 -18.92 -12.08 11.21
C ILE A 62 -19.45 -10.67 11.41
N ILE A 63 -19.03 -9.73 10.56
CA ILE A 63 -19.51 -8.35 10.66
C ILE A 63 -21.03 -8.34 10.38
N PRO A 64 -21.85 -7.77 11.28
CA PRO A 64 -23.30 -7.81 11.12
C PRO A 64 -23.74 -6.97 9.92
N GLU A 65 -24.69 -7.48 9.13
CA GLU A 65 -25.28 -6.70 8.02
C GLU A 65 -26.09 -5.49 8.52
N ARG A 66 -26.59 -5.55 9.76
CA ARG A 66 -27.39 -4.51 10.39
C ARG A 66 -27.08 -4.40 11.88
N ILE A 67 -27.04 -3.16 12.36
CA ILE A 67 -27.03 -2.86 13.79
C ILE A 67 -28.24 -1.97 14.06
N LEU A 68 -29.07 -2.37 15.05
CA LEU A 68 -30.32 -1.66 15.40
C LEU A 68 -31.29 -1.50 14.21
N GLY A 69 -31.29 -2.48 13.30
CA GLY A 69 -32.10 -2.47 12.08
C GLY A 69 -31.56 -1.60 10.95
N ILE A 70 -30.46 -0.85 11.16
CA ILE A 70 -29.85 0.04 10.16
C ILE A 70 -28.71 -0.73 9.46
N PRO A 71 -28.61 -0.66 8.11
CA PRO A 71 -27.58 -1.38 7.38
C PRO A 71 -26.18 -0.90 7.72
N VAL A 72 -25.27 -1.84 7.99
CA VAL A 72 -23.83 -1.57 8.08
C VAL A 72 -23.27 -1.58 6.65
N ARG A 73 -22.54 -0.52 6.30
CA ARG A 73 -22.02 -0.32 4.93
C ARG A 73 -20.55 0.03 4.88
N HIS A 74 -19.98 0.48 5.99
CA HIS A 74 -18.61 0.97 6.04
C HIS A 74 -17.88 0.40 7.24
N ILE A 75 -16.65 -0.01 7.02
CA ILE A 75 -15.63 -0.19 8.05
C ILE A 75 -14.82 1.10 8.02
N GLY A 76 -14.79 1.83 9.12
CA GLY A 76 -14.07 3.09 9.22
C GLY A 76 -12.56 2.88 9.40
N PRO A 77 -11.80 3.98 9.36
CA PRO A 77 -10.37 3.94 9.66
C PRO A 77 -10.09 3.31 11.02
N ASP A 78 -9.04 2.51 11.10
CA ASP A 78 -8.54 1.87 12.33
C ASP A 78 -9.55 0.97 13.07
N CYS A 79 -10.70 0.66 12.46
CA CYS A 79 -11.84 0.06 13.16
C CYS A 79 -11.51 -1.24 13.90
N PHE A 80 -10.71 -2.11 13.30
CA PHE A 80 -10.23 -3.36 13.89
C PHE A 80 -8.73 -3.31 14.17
N SER A 81 -8.11 -2.13 14.14
CA SER A 81 -6.67 -2.05 14.41
C SER A 81 -6.36 -2.67 15.77
N ASN A 82 -5.30 -3.47 15.82
CA ASN A 82 -4.86 -4.17 17.02
C ASN A 82 -5.89 -5.16 17.61
N ALA A 83 -6.84 -5.68 16.83
CA ALA A 83 -7.79 -6.71 17.29
C ALA A 83 -7.10 -8.08 17.50
N GLN A 84 -6.36 -8.22 18.61
CA GLN A 84 -5.49 -9.37 18.87
C GLN A 84 -6.22 -10.71 19.08
N THR A 85 -7.53 -10.72 19.27
CA THR A 85 -8.29 -11.98 19.45
C THR A 85 -8.77 -12.57 18.14
N VAL A 86 -8.92 -11.74 17.10
CA VAL A 86 -9.59 -12.11 15.86
C VAL A 86 -8.65 -12.93 14.98
N ILE A 87 -9.11 -14.12 14.60
CA ILE A 87 -8.41 -15.08 13.74
C ILE A 87 -9.00 -15.07 12.33
N SER A 88 -10.33 -14.90 12.19
CA SER A 88 -10.97 -14.78 10.89
C SER A 88 -12.08 -13.74 10.89
N ILE A 89 -12.28 -13.08 9.74
CA ILE A 89 -13.34 -12.09 9.55
C ILE A 89 -14.11 -12.38 8.27
N THR A 90 -15.45 -12.36 8.37
CA THR A 90 -16.35 -12.33 7.22
C THR A 90 -16.96 -10.94 7.08
N ILE A 91 -16.70 -10.29 5.94
CA ILE A 91 -17.22 -8.97 5.57
C ILE A 91 -18.44 -9.13 4.65
N PRO A 92 -19.60 -8.53 4.98
CA PRO A 92 -20.80 -8.59 4.16
C PRO A 92 -20.63 -8.04 2.74
N ASP A 93 -21.32 -8.67 1.78
CA ASP A 93 -21.25 -8.37 0.35
C ASP A 93 -21.55 -6.93 -0.06
N LYS A 94 -22.26 -6.18 0.78
CA LYS A 94 -22.65 -4.80 0.46
C LYS A 94 -21.56 -3.78 0.82
N MET A 95 -20.45 -4.23 1.40
CA MET A 95 -19.27 -3.40 1.60
C MET A 95 -18.36 -3.49 0.38
N THR A 96 -17.85 -2.34 -0.05
CA THR A 96 -16.98 -2.22 -1.22
C THR A 96 -15.61 -1.65 -0.89
N LYS A 97 -15.39 -1.22 0.37
CA LYS A 97 -14.15 -0.58 0.80
C LYS A 97 -13.72 -1.10 2.16
N ILE A 98 -12.43 -1.37 2.27
CA ILE A 98 -11.70 -1.50 3.53
C ILE A 98 -10.91 -0.20 3.68
N ASP A 99 -11.12 0.54 4.77
CA ASP A 99 -10.55 1.89 4.92
C ASP A 99 -9.12 1.88 5.48
N TYR A 100 -8.54 3.07 5.60
CA TYR A 100 -7.22 3.31 6.16
C TYR A 100 -6.98 2.50 7.45
N ALA A 101 -5.93 1.69 7.47
CA ALA A 101 -5.50 0.91 8.64
C ALA A 101 -6.60 0.06 9.31
N ALA A 102 -7.68 -0.26 8.61
CA ALA A 102 -8.88 -0.84 9.20
C ALA A 102 -8.62 -2.15 9.96
N PHE A 103 -7.62 -2.94 9.55
CA PHE A 103 -7.19 -4.18 10.21
C PHE A 103 -5.71 -4.15 10.60
N SER A 104 -5.05 -2.99 10.65
CA SER A 104 -3.63 -2.89 10.94
C SER A 104 -3.26 -3.51 12.30
N GLU A 105 -2.18 -4.28 12.34
CA GLU A 105 -1.60 -4.93 13.52
C GLU A 105 -2.48 -6.01 14.19
N CYS A 106 -3.37 -6.66 13.44
CA CYS A 106 -4.11 -7.84 13.87
C CYS A 106 -3.22 -9.10 13.81
N LYS A 107 -2.30 -9.26 14.78
CA LYS A 107 -1.26 -10.31 14.76
C LYS A 107 -1.76 -11.76 14.77
N ASN A 108 -3.03 -11.99 15.08
CA ASN A 108 -3.65 -13.31 15.05
C ASN A 108 -4.59 -13.53 13.87
N LEU A 109 -4.83 -12.50 13.05
CA LEU A 109 -5.68 -12.59 11.88
C LEU A 109 -5.02 -13.49 10.82
N GLU A 110 -5.70 -14.58 10.48
CA GLU A 110 -5.24 -15.56 9.49
C GLU A 110 -6.05 -15.48 8.20
N SER A 111 -7.33 -15.08 8.28
CA SER A 111 -8.25 -15.14 7.13
C SER A 111 -9.24 -13.97 7.05
N ILE A 112 -9.44 -13.44 5.85
CA ILE A 112 -10.46 -12.45 5.51
C ILE A 112 -11.29 -12.98 4.35
N TYR A 113 -12.62 -12.93 4.50
CA TYR A 113 -13.58 -13.32 3.48
C TYR A 113 -14.51 -12.14 3.15
N ALA A 114 -14.45 -11.67 1.90
CA ALA A 114 -15.27 -10.62 1.34
C ALA A 114 -15.45 -10.87 -0.17
N ARG A 115 -16.56 -10.40 -0.76
CA ARG A 115 -16.87 -10.71 -2.18
C ARG A 115 -16.80 -9.55 -3.16
N ASN A 116 -16.94 -8.32 -2.69
CA ASN A 116 -17.16 -7.16 -3.55
C ASN A 116 -16.26 -5.98 -3.16
N ILE A 117 -15.08 -6.25 -2.60
CA ILE A 117 -14.15 -5.17 -2.25
C ILE A 117 -13.55 -4.60 -3.53
N GLU A 118 -13.76 -3.30 -3.72
CA GLU A 118 -13.19 -2.52 -4.83
C GLU A 118 -11.95 -1.75 -4.38
N ILE A 119 -11.90 -1.33 -3.11
CA ILE A 119 -10.83 -0.48 -2.58
C ILE A 119 -10.29 -1.07 -1.28
N ILE A 120 -8.98 -1.29 -1.25
CA ILE A 120 -8.22 -1.59 -0.05
C ILE A 120 -7.45 -0.32 0.32
N GLY A 121 -7.74 0.27 1.48
CA GLY A 121 -7.15 1.51 1.94
C GLY A 121 -5.66 1.39 2.25
N GLU A 122 -5.02 2.54 2.44
CA GLU A 122 -3.63 2.58 2.87
C GLU A 122 -3.47 1.87 4.22
N TYR A 123 -2.42 1.06 4.34
CA TYR A 123 -2.09 0.29 5.53
C TYR A 123 -3.20 -0.64 6.05
N ALA A 124 -4.22 -0.96 5.23
CA ALA A 124 -5.42 -1.69 5.64
C ALA A 124 -5.13 -2.97 6.45
N PHE A 125 -4.10 -3.73 6.08
CA PHE A 125 -3.64 -4.96 6.73
C PHE A 125 -2.17 -4.85 7.18
N ASN A 126 -1.71 -3.63 7.45
CA ASN A 126 -0.32 -3.39 7.83
C ASN A 126 0.08 -4.23 9.05
N ASP A 127 1.17 -4.98 8.91
CA ASP A 127 1.79 -5.80 9.94
C ASP A 127 0.86 -6.92 10.48
N ASP A 128 -0.05 -7.41 9.64
CA ASP A 128 -0.87 -8.62 9.88
C ASP A 128 -0.07 -9.88 9.54
N THR A 129 0.95 -10.18 10.35
CA THR A 129 1.98 -11.18 10.03
C THR A 129 1.49 -12.60 9.80
N LYS A 130 0.29 -12.97 10.29
CA LYS A 130 -0.35 -14.28 10.10
C LYS A 130 -1.38 -14.33 8.97
N LEU A 131 -1.69 -13.21 8.33
CA LEU A 131 -2.73 -13.13 7.31
C LEU A 131 -2.33 -13.97 6.10
N LYS A 132 -3.07 -15.06 5.85
CA LYS A 132 -2.75 -16.04 4.80
C LYS A 132 -3.86 -16.16 3.77
N ASN A 133 -5.11 -16.30 4.22
CA ASN A 133 -6.24 -16.54 3.33
C ASN A 133 -7.02 -15.24 3.13
N VAL A 134 -6.69 -14.51 2.07
CA VAL A 134 -7.36 -13.25 1.71
C VAL A 134 -8.23 -13.50 0.49
N GLU A 135 -9.54 -13.60 0.70
CA GLU A 135 -10.54 -13.71 -0.35
C GLU A 135 -11.34 -12.40 -0.36
N LEU A 136 -11.10 -11.53 -1.34
CA LEU A 136 -11.74 -10.19 -1.42
C LEU A 136 -12.68 -10.04 -2.64
N GLY A 137 -12.69 -11.03 -3.52
CA GLY A 137 -13.45 -11.06 -4.77
C GLY A 137 -12.72 -10.45 -5.96
N ASP A 138 -13.38 -10.47 -7.12
CA ASP A 138 -12.80 -10.12 -8.42
C ASP A 138 -13.07 -8.66 -8.83
N SER A 139 -13.38 -7.78 -7.87
CA SER A 139 -13.78 -6.37 -8.12
C SER A 139 -12.74 -5.33 -7.69
N ILE A 140 -11.57 -5.77 -7.19
CA ILE A 140 -10.51 -4.87 -6.71
C ILE A 140 -10.05 -3.95 -7.85
N LYS A 141 -10.08 -2.64 -7.58
CA LYS A 141 -9.58 -1.57 -8.45
C LYS A 141 -8.37 -0.85 -7.85
N ILE A 142 -8.35 -0.71 -6.53
CA ILE A 142 -7.34 0.08 -5.83
C ILE A 142 -6.78 -0.70 -4.65
N ILE A 143 -5.45 -0.79 -4.60
CA ILE A 143 -4.69 -1.22 -3.42
C ILE A 143 -3.89 -0.02 -2.93
N GLY A 144 -4.16 0.40 -1.70
CA GLY A 144 -3.52 1.57 -1.11
C GLY A 144 -2.05 1.36 -0.74
N LYS A 145 -1.37 2.47 -0.45
CA LYS A 145 -0.01 2.49 0.06
C LYS A 145 0.15 1.57 1.27
N GLY A 146 1.14 0.69 1.26
CA GLY A 146 1.44 -0.21 2.38
C GLY A 146 0.29 -1.13 2.80
N ALA A 147 -0.71 -1.36 1.94
CA ALA A 147 -1.92 -2.09 2.32
C ALA A 147 -1.64 -3.48 2.93
N PHE A 148 -0.59 -4.17 2.49
CA PHE A 148 -0.12 -5.47 3.00
C PHE A 148 1.35 -5.41 3.46
N PHE A 149 1.82 -4.24 3.90
CA PHE A 149 3.15 -4.05 4.48
C PHE A 149 3.37 -5.07 5.61
N ARG A 150 4.46 -5.84 5.59
CA ARG A 150 4.80 -6.87 6.60
C ARG A 150 3.71 -7.93 6.87
N CYS A 151 2.88 -8.23 5.87
CA CYS A 151 2.02 -9.42 5.89
C CYS A 151 2.83 -10.69 5.58
N GLU A 152 3.65 -11.14 6.53
CA GLU A 152 4.66 -12.21 6.33
C GLU A 152 4.08 -13.55 5.85
N SER A 153 2.81 -13.85 6.16
CA SER A 153 2.13 -15.09 5.73
C SER A 153 1.30 -14.94 4.44
N PHE A 154 1.25 -13.74 3.85
CA PHE A 154 0.42 -13.44 2.69
C PHE A 154 1.13 -13.86 1.41
N GLU A 155 0.81 -15.07 0.92
CA GLU A 155 1.61 -15.75 -0.11
C GLU A 155 1.24 -15.39 -1.56
N LYS A 156 0.01 -14.92 -1.82
CA LYS A 156 -0.48 -14.71 -3.18
C LYS A 156 -1.53 -13.61 -3.25
N ILE A 157 -1.51 -12.87 -4.35
CA ILE A 157 -2.61 -12.01 -4.76
C ILE A 157 -2.98 -12.33 -6.21
N SER A 158 -4.27 -12.41 -6.50
CA SER A 158 -4.76 -12.54 -7.87
C SER A 158 -5.59 -11.30 -8.20
N LEU A 159 -5.11 -10.51 -9.17
CA LEU A 159 -5.76 -9.27 -9.58
C LEU A 159 -6.46 -9.45 -10.93
N ASN A 160 -7.64 -8.84 -11.02
CA ASN A 160 -8.47 -8.84 -12.22
C ASN A 160 -7.99 -7.79 -13.22
N ASP A 161 -8.52 -7.83 -14.46
CA ASP A 161 -8.15 -6.89 -15.53
C ASP A 161 -8.61 -5.44 -15.27
N GLY A 162 -9.42 -5.21 -14.24
CA GLY A 162 -9.91 -3.89 -13.82
C GLY A 162 -9.12 -3.26 -12.67
N ILE A 163 -7.96 -3.80 -12.29
CA ILE A 163 -7.06 -3.13 -11.34
C ILE A 163 -6.54 -1.81 -11.96
N GLU A 164 -6.80 -0.70 -11.27
CA GLU A 164 -6.42 0.64 -11.73
C GLU A 164 -5.08 1.06 -11.11
N SER A 165 -4.92 0.89 -9.79
CA SER A 165 -3.71 1.36 -9.10
C SER A 165 -3.28 0.49 -7.92
N ILE A 166 -1.97 0.34 -7.77
CA ILE A 166 -1.30 -0.26 -6.62
C ILE A 166 -0.38 0.80 -6.00
N GLY A 167 -0.61 1.14 -4.73
CA GLY A 167 0.13 2.19 -4.03
C GLY A 167 1.54 1.76 -3.62
N ASP A 168 2.35 2.74 -3.23
CA ASP A 168 3.73 2.52 -2.81
C ASP A 168 3.82 1.50 -1.67
N TYR A 169 4.86 0.67 -1.67
CA TYR A 169 5.16 -0.28 -0.59
C TYR A 169 4.04 -1.29 -0.31
N ALA A 170 3.08 -1.48 -1.23
CA ALA A 170 1.87 -2.26 -0.98
C ALA A 170 2.13 -3.66 -0.40
N PHE A 171 3.21 -4.33 -0.82
CA PHE A 171 3.54 -5.71 -0.41
C PHE A 171 4.96 -5.86 0.15
N ILE A 172 5.65 -4.76 0.49
CA ILE A 172 7.01 -4.83 1.05
C ILE A 172 7.02 -5.69 2.33
N TYR A 173 8.03 -6.56 2.49
CA TYR A 173 8.15 -7.53 3.58
C TYR A 173 6.98 -8.52 3.74
N SER A 174 6.10 -8.63 2.74
CA SER A 174 5.06 -9.67 2.75
C SER A 174 5.60 -11.02 2.27
N GLY A 175 4.87 -12.09 2.54
CA GLY A 175 5.21 -13.45 2.12
C GLY A 175 4.96 -13.74 0.63
N ILE A 176 4.68 -12.72 -0.20
CA ILE A 176 4.13 -12.91 -1.52
C ILE A 176 5.12 -13.64 -2.45
N THR A 177 4.61 -14.64 -3.16
CA THR A 177 5.35 -15.49 -4.12
C THR A 177 4.70 -15.50 -5.50
N ASP A 178 3.46 -15.02 -5.62
CA ASP A 178 2.70 -14.93 -6.87
C ASP A 178 2.02 -13.57 -6.93
N ILE A 179 2.35 -12.82 -7.99
CA ILE A 179 1.88 -11.45 -8.24
C ILE A 179 0.95 -11.39 -9.46
N SER A 180 0.33 -12.51 -9.84
CA SER A 180 -0.50 -12.61 -11.04
C SER A 180 -1.53 -11.47 -11.15
N GLY A 181 -1.37 -10.64 -12.19
CA GLY A 181 -2.26 -9.50 -12.48
C GLY A 181 -1.73 -8.15 -11.99
N VAL A 182 -0.65 -8.09 -11.20
CA VAL A 182 0.00 -6.82 -10.80
C VAL A 182 0.45 -6.03 -12.03
N GLU A 183 0.94 -6.70 -13.06
CA GLU A 183 1.40 -6.08 -14.32
C GLU A 183 0.29 -5.38 -15.11
N LYS A 184 -0.98 -5.67 -14.78
CA LYS A 184 -2.16 -5.11 -15.45
C LYS A 184 -2.57 -3.75 -14.94
N ALA A 185 -2.07 -3.34 -13.76
CA ALA A 185 -2.39 -2.03 -13.20
C ALA A 185 -1.94 -0.89 -14.12
N ASP A 186 -2.76 0.14 -14.22
CA ASP A 186 -2.41 1.36 -14.93
C ASP A 186 -1.26 2.08 -14.21
N ILE A 187 -1.35 2.15 -12.88
CA ILE A 187 -0.38 2.81 -12.00
C ILE A 187 0.19 1.79 -11.00
N ILE A 188 1.51 1.63 -11.00
CA ILE A 188 2.27 0.81 -10.05
C ILE A 188 3.17 1.72 -9.23
N GLY A 189 2.91 1.79 -7.92
CA GLY A 189 3.64 2.60 -6.96
C GLY A 189 5.10 2.18 -6.78
N THR A 190 5.81 2.90 -5.93
CA THR A 190 7.22 2.70 -5.63
C THR A 190 7.46 1.49 -4.72
N SER A 191 8.48 0.68 -5.04
CA SER A 191 8.99 -0.40 -4.17
C SER A 191 7.91 -1.36 -3.66
N ILE A 192 6.97 -1.73 -4.54
CA ILE A 192 5.77 -2.48 -4.12
C ILE A 192 6.08 -3.88 -3.61
N LEU A 193 7.21 -4.47 -3.99
CA LEU A 193 7.56 -5.87 -3.77
C LEU A 193 8.95 -6.06 -3.15
N ASN A 194 9.56 -4.98 -2.62
CA ASN A 194 10.86 -5.07 -1.99
C ASN A 194 10.84 -6.06 -0.81
N TYR A 195 11.90 -6.85 -0.66
CA TYR A 195 12.08 -7.82 0.43
C TYR A 195 10.97 -8.88 0.49
N THR A 196 10.46 -9.28 -0.68
CA THR A 196 9.47 -10.36 -0.80
C THR A 196 10.12 -11.64 -1.34
N PRO A 197 9.58 -12.82 -1.00
CA PRO A 197 10.00 -14.07 -1.63
C PRO A 197 9.88 -14.05 -3.17
N TRP A 198 8.88 -13.35 -3.72
CA TRP A 198 8.74 -13.20 -5.17
C TRP A 198 9.95 -12.48 -5.77
N GLU A 199 10.39 -11.37 -5.18
CA GLU A 199 11.55 -10.60 -5.62
C GLU A 199 12.84 -11.41 -5.46
N GLU A 200 13.04 -12.06 -4.31
CA GLU A 200 14.21 -12.90 -4.02
C GLU A 200 14.37 -14.03 -5.05
N ASN A 201 13.26 -14.62 -5.50
CA ASN A 201 13.24 -15.73 -6.45
C ASN A 201 13.41 -15.31 -7.93
N GLN A 202 13.47 -14.02 -8.23
CA GLN A 202 13.76 -13.56 -9.60
C GLN A 202 15.17 -13.94 -10.03
N LYS A 203 15.27 -14.53 -11.23
CA LYS A 203 16.51 -15.07 -11.79
C LYS A 203 17.40 -14.03 -12.46
N SER A 204 16.79 -12.94 -12.93
CA SER A 204 17.48 -11.83 -13.58
C SER A 204 18.09 -10.93 -12.52
N ASP A 205 19.25 -10.35 -12.83
CA ASP A 205 19.82 -9.26 -12.05
C ASP A 205 18.93 -8.01 -12.10
N PHE A 206 18.17 -7.84 -13.18
CA PHE A 206 17.17 -6.78 -13.32
C PHE A 206 15.78 -7.34 -13.04
N VAL A 207 15.20 -6.95 -11.91
CA VAL A 207 13.81 -7.25 -11.55
C VAL A 207 12.92 -6.18 -12.13
N ILE A 208 12.15 -6.55 -13.16
CA ILE A 208 11.31 -5.63 -13.92
C ILE A 208 9.86 -6.09 -13.82
N ILE A 209 8.96 -5.14 -13.55
CA ILE A 209 7.51 -5.35 -13.63
C ILE A 209 6.98 -4.41 -14.71
N LYS A 210 6.32 -4.99 -15.71
CA LYS A 210 5.86 -4.26 -16.91
C LYS A 210 7.06 -3.60 -17.62
N ASP A 211 7.25 -2.31 -17.46
CA ASP A 211 8.34 -1.50 -17.99
C ASP A 211 9.06 -0.69 -16.89
N LYS A 212 8.88 -1.05 -15.63
CA LYS A 212 9.54 -0.44 -14.47
C LYS A 212 10.61 -1.36 -13.91
N LEU A 213 11.85 -0.86 -13.81
CA LEU A 213 12.93 -1.53 -13.09
C LEU A 213 12.72 -1.31 -11.59
N GLU A 214 12.35 -2.38 -10.89
CA GLU A 214 12.04 -2.36 -9.45
C GLU A 214 13.31 -2.46 -8.61
N VAL A 215 14.16 -3.44 -8.93
CA VAL A 215 15.36 -3.78 -8.16
C VAL A 215 16.46 -4.29 -9.09
N TYR A 216 17.69 -3.84 -8.88
CA TYR A 216 18.90 -4.45 -9.42
C TYR A 216 19.58 -5.31 -8.35
N LYS A 217 19.69 -6.62 -8.61
CA LYS A 217 20.26 -7.63 -7.72
C LYS A 217 21.64 -8.12 -8.16
N GLY A 218 22.16 -7.55 -9.24
CA GLY A 218 23.46 -7.94 -9.81
C GLY A 218 24.64 -7.48 -8.96
N LYS A 219 25.83 -7.93 -9.38
CA LYS A 219 27.11 -7.63 -8.69
C LYS A 219 28.09 -6.85 -9.55
N SER A 220 27.73 -6.54 -10.79
CA SER A 220 28.58 -5.78 -11.70
C SER A 220 28.66 -4.33 -11.22
N GLU A 221 29.88 -3.78 -11.19
CA GLU A 221 30.11 -2.37 -10.89
C GLU A 221 29.68 -1.47 -12.06
N ILE A 222 29.79 -1.98 -13.29
CA ILE A 222 29.31 -1.32 -14.51
C ILE A 222 27.99 -1.96 -14.91
N VAL A 223 26.94 -1.17 -14.97
CA VAL A 223 25.58 -1.63 -15.23
C VAL A 223 25.01 -0.93 -16.46
N VAL A 224 24.49 -1.72 -17.39
CA VAL A 224 23.69 -1.21 -18.51
C VAL A 224 22.24 -1.61 -18.24
N VAL A 225 21.37 -0.61 -18.02
CA VAL A 225 19.95 -0.86 -17.80
C VAL A 225 19.33 -1.40 -19.10
N PRO A 226 18.52 -2.48 -19.07
CA PRO A 226 17.98 -3.07 -20.27
C PRO A 226 17.08 -2.13 -21.07
N ASP A 227 17.17 -2.21 -22.40
CA ASP A 227 16.24 -1.55 -23.31
C ASP A 227 14.79 -1.99 -23.04
N GLY A 228 13.86 -1.03 -23.09
CA GLY A 228 12.43 -1.24 -22.84
C GLY A 228 11.98 -0.83 -21.44
N VAL A 229 12.91 -0.61 -20.51
CA VAL A 229 12.62 0.04 -19.23
C VAL A 229 12.25 1.50 -19.49
N LYS A 230 11.14 1.96 -18.92
CA LYS A 230 10.67 3.35 -18.99
C LYS A 230 10.81 4.12 -17.69
N VAL A 231 10.76 3.40 -16.57
CA VAL A 231 10.83 3.97 -15.22
C VAL A 231 11.88 3.22 -14.42
N ILE A 232 12.78 3.95 -13.78
CA ILE A 232 13.70 3.40 -12.78
C ILE A 232 13.13 3.74 -11.41
N ASP A 233 12.66 2.73 -10.68
CA ASP A 233 12.28 2.84 -9.27
C ASP A 233 13.56 2.93 -8.39
N PRO A 234 13.47 2.94 -7.04
CA PRO A 234 14.63 2.83 -6.13
C PRO A 234 15.45 1.53 -6.27
N ALA A 235 15.93 1.23 -7.48
CA ALA A 235 16.40 -0.08 -7.90
C ALA A 235 17.86 -0.34 -7.53
N PHE A 236 18.64 0.73 -7.33
CA PHE A 236 20.04 0.64 -6.90
C PHE A 236 20.22 1.13 -5.46
N ASP A 237 19.13 1.54 -4.79
CA ASP A 237 19.15 1.94 -3.39
C ASP A 237 19.13 0.71 -2.48
N VAL A 238 19.77 0.83 -1.32
CA VAL A 238 19.78 -0.20 -0.28
C VAL A 238 19.07 0.38 0.93
N GLU A 239 17.84 -0.08 1.25
CA GLU A 239 17.23 0.39 2.49
C GLU A 239 18.07 -0.07 3.71
N PRO A 240 18.20 0.78 4.74
CA PRO A 240 19.00 0.47 5.92
C PRO A 240 18.47 -0.78 6.65
N GLY A 241 19.31 -1.80 6.80
CA GLY A 241 18.98 -3.00 7.60
C GLY A 241 19.15 -4.34 6.89
N TYR A 242 19.44 -4.34 5.58
CA TYR A 242 19.74 -5.54 4.80
C TYR A 242 21.17 -5.53 4.27
N ASP A 243 21.80 -6.72 4.24
CA ASP A 243 23.20 -6.93 3.86
C ASP A 243 23.35 -7.13 2.34
N TYR A 244 22.78 -6.21 1.56
CA TYR A 244 22.96 -6.17 0.11
C TYR A 244 23.61 -4.86 -0.28
N PRO A 245 24.94 -4.71 -0.18
CA PRO A 245 25.57 -3.52 -0.74
C PRO A 245 25.53 -3.66 -2.27
N ILE A 246 24.44 -3.19 -2.90
CA ILE A 246 24.46 -2.85 -4.33
C ILE A 246 25.48 -1.73 -4.44
N GLN A 247 26.60 -2.01 -5.10
CA GLN A 247 27.69 -1.06 -5.29
C GLN A 247 28.00 -1.01 -6.77
N VAL A 248 27.64 0.12 -7.38
CA VAL A 248 27.83 0.37 -8.80
C VAL A 248 28.68 1.62 -8.96
N SER A 249 29.64 1.55 -9.88
CA SER A 249 30.51 2.67 -10.23
C SER A 249 30.04 3.37 -11.49
N GLU A 250 29.38 2.66 -12.41
CA GLU A 250 28.83 3.24 -13.64
C GLU A 250 27.46 2.65 -13.96
N VAL A 251 26.48 3.52 -14.23
CA VAL A 251 25.15 3.12 -14.67
C VAL A 251 24.78 3.81 -15.99
N TYR A 252 24.53 3.02 -17.02
CA TYR A 252 24.12 3.47 -18.34
C TYR A 252 22.61 3.32 -18.47
N ILE A 253 21.90 4.44 -18.59
CA ILE A 253 20.44 4.48 -18.75
C ILE A 253 20.10 4.56 -20.24
N PRO A 254 19.24 3.66 -20.78
CA PRO A 254 18.88 3.67 -22.19
C PRO A 254 17.84 4.77 -22.49
N ASP A 255 17.78 5.19 -23.76
CA ASP A 255 16.84 6.21 -24.26
C ASP A 255 15.35 5.85 -24.11
N THR A 256 15.06 4.59 -23.73
CA THR A 256 13.69 4.15 -23.43
C THR A 256 13.21 4.66 -22.07
N VAL A 257 14.12 5.04 -21.16
CA VAL A 257 13.77 5.57 -19.84
C VAL A 257 13.31 7.02 -19.95
N THR A 258 12.18 7.30 -19.31
CA THR A 258 11.57 8.63 -19.26
C THR A 258 11.50 9.22 -17.85
N GLU A 259 11.60 8.36 -16.83
CA GLU A 259 11.47 8.74 -15.42
C GLU A 259 12.48 7.98 -14.55
N ILE A 260 13.14 8.71 -13.65
CA ILE A 260 13.97 8.19 -12.56
C ILE A 260 13.32 8.64 -11.25
N LYS A 261 12.97 7.71 -10.36
CA LYS A 261 12.29 8.04 -9.10
C LYS A 261 13.24 8.55 -8.01
N ASP A 262 12.67 8.88 -6.86
CA ASP A 262 13.41 9.29 -5.68
C ASP A 262 14.41 8.20 -5.26
N LEU A 263 15.55 8.60 -4.70
CA LEU A 263 16.53 7.71 -4.05
C LEU A 263 17.21 6.64 -4.95
N CYS A 264 16.96 6.62 -6.28
CA CYS A 264 17.36 5.54 -7.20
C CYS A 264 18.77 4.97 -7.06
N PHE A 265 19.77 5.79 -6.76
CA PHE A 265 21.19 5.46 -6.68
C PHE A 265 21.78 5.80 -5.30
N GLY A 266 20.99 5.63 -4.24
CA GLY A 266 21.41 5.86 -2.86
C GLY A 266 22.46 4.85 -2.35
N ASP A 267 23.07 5.17 -1.22
CA ASP A 267 23.93 4.27 -0.41
C ASP A 267 25.14 3.64 -1.12
N GLN A 268 25.65 4.34 -2.13
CA GLN A 268 26.90 3.98 -2.79
C GLN A 268 28.10 4.42 -1.94
N LYS A 269 28.97 3.47 -1.60
CA LYS A 269 30.20 3.68 -0.82
C LYS A 269 31.39 4.08 -1.70
N SER A 270 31.24 3.95 -3.01
CA SER A 270 32.21 4.35 -4.02
C SER A 270 31.67 5.50 -4.86
N ASP A 271 32.58 6.16 -5.57
CA ASP A 271 32.22 7.11 -6.61
C ASP A 271 31.31 6.44 -7.65
N ILE A 272 30.24 7.12 -8.04
CA ILE A 272 29.29 6.65 -9.05
C ILE A 272 29.17 7.66 -10.20
N ARG A 273 29.16 7.16 -11.44
CA ARG A 273 28.83 7.91 -12.65
C ARG A 273 27.53 7.37 -13.22
N VAL A 274 26.56 8.25 -13.50
CA VAL A 274 25.29 7.83 -14.12
C VAL A 274 25.11 8.58 -15.43
N TYR A 275 25.00 7.82 -16.52
CA TYR A 275 24.79 8.33 -17.87
C TYR A 275 23.28 8.45 -18.10
N ILE A 276 22.77 9.68 -18.09
CA ILE A 276 21.33 9.99 -18.15
C ILE A 276 20.98 10.62 -19.51
N PRO A 277 20.19 9.95 -20.36
CA PRO A 277 19.79 10.45 -21.68
C PRO A 277 18.71 11.53 -21.62
N ASP A 278 18.58 12.28 -22.72
CA ASP A 278 17.60 13.37 -22.87
C ASP A 278 16.14 12.90 -22.84
N SER A 279 15.92 11.61 -23.08
CA SER A 279 14.60 10.98 -22.95
C SER A 279 14.07 11.04 -21.52
N VAL A 280 14.96 11.16 -20.51
CA VAL A 280 14.57 11.34 -19.11
C VAL A 280 14.05 12.76 -18.91
N THR A 281 12.76 12.85 -18.62
CA THR A 281 12.03 14.11 -18.46
C THR A 281 11.57 14.35 -17.02
N THR A 282 11.70 13.35 -16.16
CA THR A 282 11.36 13.43 -14.73
C THR A 282 12.45 12.74 -13.92
N ILE A 283 13.00 13.44 -12.93
CA ILE A 283 14.01 12.94 -12.00
C ILE A 283 13.53 13.27 -10.58
N GLY A 284 13.43 12.24 -9.75
CA GLY A 284 12.98 12.32 -8.37
C GLY A 284 14.00 12.97 -7.44
N ASN A 285 13.61 13.12 -6.18
CA ASN A 285 14.42 13.77 -5.17
C ASN A 285 15.56 12.86 -4.68
N CYS A 286 16.69 13.47 -4.37
CA CYS A 286 17.79 12.80 -3.66
C CYS A 286 18.25 11.48 -4.30
N ILE A 287 18.35 11.41 -5.64
CA ILE A 287 18.72 10.15 -6.32
C ILE A 287 20.10 9.62 -5.91
N PHE A 288 20.97 10.44 -5.30
CA PHE A 288 22.28 10.07 -4.76
C PHE A 288 22.37 10.26 -3.23
N ILE A 289 21.31 9.90 -2.49
CA ILE A 289 21.31 9.99 -1.03
C ILE A 289 22.45 9.14 -0.43
N ARG A 290 23.20 9.67 0.55
CA ARG A 290 24.33 8.95 1.20
C ARG A 290 25.41 8.46 0.21
N VAL A 291 25.63 9.21 -0.87
CA VAL A 291 26.72 9.00 -1.82
C VAL A 291 27.76 10.12 -1.68
N ASP A 292 29.02 9.76 -1.47
CA ASP A 292 30.10 10.74 -1.26
C ASP A 292 30.44 11.52 -2.53
N ASN A 293 30.55 10.83 -3.67
CA ASN A 293 30.83 11.44 -4.97
C ASN A 293 29.94 10.82 -6.05
N ALA A 294 29.03 11.63 -6.60
CA ALA A 294 28.23 11.27 -7.76
C ALA A 294 28.54 12.22 -8.93
N VAL A 295 28.60 11.69 -10.15
CA VAL A 295 28.73 12.45 -11.39
C VAL A 295 27.62 12.06 -12.35
N ILE A 296 26.83 13.04 -12.80
CA ILE A 296 25.86 12.85 -13.89
C ILE A 296 26.58 13.10 -15.21
N ILE A 297 26.54 12.15 -16.14
CA ILE A 297 26.98 12.33 -17.52
C ILE A 297 25.73 12.51 -18.38
N THR A 298 25.63 13.63 -19.10
CA THR A 298 24.42 13.95 -19.88
C THR A 298 24.74 14.92 -21.03
N THR A 299 23.73 15.35 -21.78
CA THR A 299 23.89 16.34 -22.86
C THR A 299 23.44 17.74 -22.42
N SER A 300 23.80 18.76 -23.21
CA SER A 300 23.44 20.14 -22.89
C SER A 300 21.95 20.43 -23.11
N GLY A 301 21.33 21.08 -22.13
CA GLY A 301 19.92 21.44 -22.11
C GLY A 301 19.00 20.32 -21.61
N SER A 302 19.55 19.19 -21.16
CA SER A 302 18.78 18.05 -20.68
C SER A 302 18.16 18.31 -19.29
N THR A 303 17.12 17.55 -18.96
CA THR A 303 16.54 17.52 -17.60
C THR A 303 17.60 17.16 -16.56
N ALA A 304 18.53 16.26 -16.90
CA ALA A 304 19.57 15.79 -16.00
C ALA A 304 20.63 16.87 -15.73
N GLU A 305 20.98 17.70 -16.71
CA GLU A 305 21.86 18.85 -16.51
C GLU A 305 21.21 19.82 -15.50
N GLN A 306 19.94 20.18 -15.72
CA GLN A 306 19.23 21.09 -14.83
C GLN A 306 19.12 20.52 -13.41
N TYR A 307 18.79 19.24 -13.29
CA TYR A 307 18.72 18.54 -12.00
C TYR A 307 20.05 18.59 -11.25
N ALA A 308 21.17 18.35 -11.96
CA ALA A 308 22.50 18.40 -11.36
C ALA A 308 22.83 19.79 -10.82
N ILE A 309 22.54 20.85 -11.61
CA ILE A 309 22.74 22.24 -11.21
C ILE A 309 21.90 22.57 -9.97
N ASP A 310 20.61 22.24 -9.98
CA ASP A 310 19.66 22.59 -8.92
C ASP A 310 20.01 21.92 -7.59
N ASN A 311 20.62 20.73 -7.64
CA ASN A 311 20.98 19.94 -6.47
C ASN A 311 22.48 19.99 -6.12
N GLY A 312 23.29 20.76 -6.86
CA GLY A 312 24.73 20.87 -6.63
C GLY A 312 25.49 19.55 -6.84
N ILE A 313 25.02 18.68 -7.73
CA ILE A 313 25.65 17.41 -8.09
C ILE A 313 26.68 17.68 -9.19
N ASN A 314 27.84 17.01 -9.15
CA ASN A 314 28.82 17.14 -10.24
C ASN A 314 28.25 16.57 -11.54
N TYR A 315 28.54 17.20 -12.66
CA TYR A 315 28.08 16.73 -13.96
C TYR A 315 29.08 17.01 -15.07
N GLU A 316 29.01 16.21 -16.14
CA GLU A 316 29.78 16.37 -17.36
C GLU A 316 28.84 16.38 -18.56
N ILE A 317 29.08 17.32 -19.48
CA ILE A 317 28.32 17.46 -20.72
C ILE A 317 29.10 16.83 -21.86
N VAL A 318 28.46 15.92 -22.58
CA VAL A 318 29.01 15.22 -23.75
C VAL A 318 28.02 15.23 -24.91
N ASP A 319 28.53 15.12 -26.14
CA ASP A 319 27.68 15.03 -27.35
C ASP A 319 27.02 13.64 -27.48
N SER A 320 27.71 12.60 -26.99
CA SER A 320 27.28 11.20 -26.96
C SER A 320 28.23 10.37 -26.08
N TRP A 321 27.82 9.17 -25.68
CA TRP A 321 28.68 8.19 -25.01
C TRP A 321 28.59 6.81 -25.68
N GLU A 322 29.65 6.02 -25.56
CA GLU A 322 29.64 4.61 -25.96
C GLU A 322 29.08 3.77 -24.82
N VAL A 323 28.12 2.90 -25.11
CA VAL A 323 27.57 1.94 -24.13
C VAL A 323 28.44 0.68 -24.16
N PRO A 324 28.96 0.19 -23.01
CA PRO A 324 29.80 -0.99 -22.98
C PRO A 324 29.01 -2.25 -23.38
N GLU A 325 29.69 -3.23 -23.99
CA GLU A 325 29.13 -4.56 -24.22
C GLU A 325 29.04 -5.30 -22.86
N THR A 326 27.83 -5.71 -22.46
CA THR A 326 27.56 -6.43 -21.21
C THR A 326 26.99 -7.82 -21.45
#